data_AF-A0A3D2XZ66-F1
#
_entry.id   AF-A0A3D2XZ66-F1
#
_cell.length_a   1.000
_cell.length_b   1.000
_cell.length_c   1.000
_cell.angle_alpha   90.00
_cell.angle_beta   90.00
_cell.angle_gamma   90.00
#
_symmetry.space_group_name_H-M   'P 1'
#
loop_
_entity.id
_entity.type
_entity.pdbx_description
1 polymer ?
#
loop_
_entity_poly.entity_id
_entity_poly.type
_entity_poly.pdbx_seq_one_letter_code
_entity_poly.pdbx_strand_id
1 'polypeptide(L)'
;MSTTEKTYRSKVTQTEIDMQPPDHAMPAKREAEPLTVVEPARGFSAKWLALLSGIGCVVGFSLFEAVTFIESNFASSPVATSVLGAVLGVFVLSISTMTLGEVRGYRKVTQFIHRRPKLSELARNDARQATLDALQLHASQFTRHSYAEQCYKRFTGLLKADHSSAEIVEMYRQFVAQPVKAKASEVVKKESMASGSMAFISPNHLIQSLMILWI
;
A
#
# COMPACT_ATOMS: atom_id res chain seq x y z
N MET A 1 22.17 -85.22 -38.20
CA MET A 1 22.08 -84.99 -36.73
C MET A 1 21.53 -83.58 -36.58
N SER A 2 20.21 -83.47 -36.35
CA SER A 2 19.45 -82.24 -36.55
C SER A 2 19.18 -81.55 -35.22
N THR A 3 19.80 -80.40 -34.97
CA THR A 3 19.51 -79.55 -33.79
C THR A 3 18.38 -78.58 -34.13
N THR A 4 17.24 -78.78 -33.48
CA THR A 4 16.03 -77.95 -33.57
C THR A 4 16.17 -76.76 -32.63
N GLU A 5 16.43 -75.57 -33.17
CA GLU A 5 16.46 -74.34 -32.38
C GLU A 5 15.03 -73.77 -32.30
N LYS A 6 14.42 -73.85 -31.11
CA LYS A 6 13.07 -73.33 -30.86
C LYS A 6 13.15 -71.81 -30.64
N THR A 7 12.72 -71.03 -31.61
CA THR A 7 12.59 -69.57 -31.50
C THR A 7 11.55 -69.19 -30.44
N TYR A 8 11.99 -68.47 -29.40
CA TYR A 8 11.15 -68.00 -28.30
C TYR A 8 10.25 -66.84 -28.76
N ARG A 9 8.93 -66.94 -28.57
CA ARG A 9 7.95 -65.91 -28.94
C ARG A 9 7.48 -65.19 -27.68
N SER A 10 7.83 -63.91 -27.51
CA SER A 10 7.42 -63.09 -26.35
C SER A 10 5.92 -62.77 -26.40
N LYS A 11 5.19 -63.08 -25.32
CA LYS A 11 3.77 -62.71 -25.13
C LYS A 11 3.65 -61.43 -24.29
N VAL A 12 4.14 -60.31 -24.80
CA VAL A 12 3.90 -59.00 -24.16
C VAL A 12 3.11 -58.16 -25.13
N THR A 13 1.83 -57.99 -24.85
CA THR A 13 0.97 -57.04 -25.57
C THR A 13 1.14 -55.68 -24.87
N GLN A 14 1.96 -54.81 -25.45
CA GLN A 14 2.04 -53.41 -25.02
C GLN A 14 0.77 -52.70 -25.47
N THR A 15 -0.04 -52.27 -24.50
CA THR A 15 -1.16 -51.37 -24.75
C THR A 15 -0.65 -49.94 -24.54
N GLU A 16 -0.42 -49.20 -25.61
CA GLU A 16 -0.17 -47.75 -25.51
C GLU A 16 -1.44 -47.09 -24.97
N ILE A 17 -1.31 -46.43 -23.83
CA ILE A 17 -2.39 -45.64 -23.27
C ILE A 17 -2.39 -44.30 -24.02
N ASP A 18 -3.22 -44.20 -25.06
CA ASP A 18 -3.51 -42.94 -25.73
C ASP A 18 -4.44 -42.10 -24.84
N MET A 19 -3.84 -41.36 -23.90
CA MET A 19 -4.54 -40.34 -23.12
C MET A 19 -4.22 -38.98 -23.73
N GLN A 20 -5.18 -38.41 -24.43
CA GLN A 20 -5.13 -37.02 -24.87
C GLN A 20 -5.02 -36.12 -23.62
N PRO A 21 -4.06 -35.17 -23.58
CA PRO A 21 -3.91 -34.29 -22.43
C PRO A 21 -5.21 -33.51 -22.16
N PRO A 22 -5.67 -33.40 -20.91
CA PRO A 22 -6.87 -32.64 -20.59
C PRO A 22 -6.67 -31.17 -20.98
N ASP A 23 -7.58 -30.66 -21.81
CA ASP A 23 -7.56 -29.29 -22.32
C ASP A 23 -7.89 -28.32 -21.18
N HIS A 24 -6.87 -27.92 -20.43
CA HIS A 24 -6.97 -26.82 -19.49
C HIS A 24 -6.77 -25.53 -20.26
N ALA A 25 -7.87 -24.83 -20.54
CA ALA A 25 -7.82 -23.44 -20.96
C ALA A 25 -7.03 -22.65 -19.90
N MET A 26 -5.83 -22.19 -20.25
CA MET A 26 -5.11 -21.25 -19.40
C MET A 26 -6.01 -20.05 -19.16
N PRO A 27 -6.23 -19.61 -17.90
CA PRO A 27 -6.97 -18.39 -17.64
C PRO A 27 -6.30 -17.28 -18.43
N ALA A 28 -7.08 -16.58 -19.26
CA ALA A 28 -6.58 -15.53 -20.13
C ALA A 28 -5.69 -14.59 -19.32
N LYS A 29 -4.45 -14.40 -19.77
CA LYS A 29 -3.50 -13.48 -19.19
C LYS A 29 -4.15 -12.11 -19.21
N ARG A 30 -4.71 -11.65 -18.08
CA ARG A 30 -5.25 -10.29 -17.95
C ARG A 30 -4.13 -9.36 -18.35
N GLU A 31 -4.26 -8.76 -19.54
CA GLU A 31 -3.44 -7.64 -19.92
C GLU A 31 -3.59 -6.61 -18.80
N ALA A 32 -2.45 -6.17 -18.25
CA ALA A 32 -2.44 -5.18 -17.20
C ALA A 32 -3.14 -3.95 -17.75
N GLU A 33 -4.38 -3.73 -17.29
CA GLU A 33 -5.17 -2.56 -17.62
C GLU A 33 -4.27 -1.33 -17.39
N PRO A 34 -4.01 -0.51 -18.42
CA PRO A 34 -3.17 0.66 -18.25
C PRO A 34 -3.83 1.50 -17.17
N LEU A 35 -3.14 1.67 -16.04
CA LEU A 35 -3.56 2.55 -14.96
C LEU A 35 -3.82 3.93 -15.57
N THR A 36 -5.07 4.22 -15.87
CA THR A 36 -5.52 5.54 -16.27
C THR A 36 -5.38 6.39 -15.03
N VAL A 37 -4.26 7.10 -14.94
CA VAL A 37 -4.05 8.12 -13.92
C VAL A 37 -5.02 9.24 -14.27
N VAL A 38 -6.25 9.14 -13.77
CA VAL A 38 -7.22 10.23 -13.83
C VAL A 38 -6.61 11.37 -13.05
N GLU A 39 -6.18 12.42 -13.76
CA GLU A 39 -5.71 13.64 -13.11
C GLU A 39 -6.84 14.15 -12.20
N PRO A 40 -6.58 14.35 -10.90
CA PRO A 40 -7.62 14.83 -10.00
C PRO A 40 -8.10 16.18 -10.50
N ALA A 41 -9.41 16.27 -10.78
CA ALA A 41 -10.04 17.51 -11.19
C ALA A 41 -9.64 18.63 -10.22
N ARG A 42 -9.07 19.71 -10.77
CA ARG A 42 -8.48 20.81 -10.01
C ARG A 42 -9.59 21.68 -9.42
N GLY A 43 -10.19 21.24 -8.31
CA GLY A 43 -11.24 21.96 -7.60
C GLY A 43 -11.88 21.14 -6.48
N PHE A 44 -12.34 21.82 -5.42
CA PHE A 44 -13.07 21.17 -4.34
C PHE A 44 -14.46 20.77 -4.86
N SER A 45 -14.66 19.50 -5.20
CA SER A 45 -15.93 19.03 -5.77
C SER A 45 -17.09 19.26 -4.79
N ALA A 46 -18.25 19.65 -5.31
CA ALA A 46 -19.49 19.73 -4.52
C ALA A 46 -19.80 18.40 -3.79
N LYS A 47 -19.39 17.26 -4.36
CA LYS A 47 -19.49 15.94 -3.73
C LYS A 47 -18.63 15.82 -2.47
N TRP A 48 -17.41 16.37 -2.49
CA TRP A 48 -16.52 16.41 -1.33
C TRP A 48 -17.06 17.35 -0.24
N LEU A 49 -17.64 18.50 -0.62
CA LEU A 49 -18.31 19.39 0.33
C LEU A 49 -19.52 18.74 0.99
N ALA A 50 -20.39 18.09 0.22
CA ALA A 50 -21.55 17.38 0.75
C ALA A 50 -21.14 16.24 1.69
N LEU A 51 -20.09 15.48 1.32
CA LEU A 51 -19.56 14.40 2.14
C LEU A 51 -18.97 14.92 3.46
N LEU A 52 -18.15 15.96 3.43
CA LEU A 52 -17.58 16.56 4.64
C LEU A 52 -18.67 17.18 5.53
N SER A 53 -19.68 17.80 4.93
CA SER A 53 -20.84 18.33 5.65
C SER A 53 -21.61 17.21 6.35
N GLY A 54 -21.90 16.11 5.66
CA GLY A 54 -22.58 14.95 6.25
C GLY A 54 -21.82 14.35 7.43
N ILE A 55 -20.50 14.15 7.28
CA ILE A 55 -19.63 13.68 8.37
C ILE A 55 -19.66 14.66 9.54
N GLY A 56 -19.55 15.97 9.26
CA GLY A 56 -19.62 17.01 10.28
C GLY A 56 -20.93 17.01 11.05
N CYS A 57 -22.06 16.82 10.36
CA CYS A 57 -23.38 16.73 10.99
C CYS A 57 -23.50 15.52 11.91
N VAL A 58 -23.07 14.33 11.47
CA VAL A 58 -23.13 13.11 12.29
C VAL A 58 -22.27 13.25 13.55
N VAL A 59 -21.05 13.76 13.39
CA VAL A 59 -20.14 13.98 14.52
C VAL A 59 -20.73 15.02 15.48
N GLY A 60 -21.21 16.14 14.96
CA GLY A 60 -21.83 17.20 15.75
C GLY A 60 -23.07 16.75 16.51
N PHE A 61 -23.94 15.96 15.88
CA PHE A 61 -25.12 15.37 16.52
C PHE A 61 -24.73 14.38 17.62
N SER A 62 -23.74 13.52 17.36
CA SER A 62 -23.24 12.55 18.36
C SER A 62 -22.64 13.24 19.59
N LEU A 63 -21.90 14.34 19.40
CA LEU A 63 -21.37 15.18 20.48
C LEU A 63 -22.49 15.81 21.31
N PHE A 64 -23.53 16.31 20.65
CA PHE A 64 -24.69 16.90 21.30
C PHE A 64 -25.46 15.88 22.13
N GLU A 65 -25.72 14.68 21.59
CA GLU A 65 -26.33 13.58 22.33
C GLU A 65 -25.48 13.15 23.53
N ALA A 66 -24.16 13.06 23.37
CA ALA A 66 -23.26 12.69 24.47
C ALA A 66 -23.33 13.69 25.63
N VAL A 67 -23.36 15.00 25.34
CA VAL A 67 -23.46 16.04 26.37
C VAL A 67 -24.82 16.00 27.06
N THR A 68 -25.91 15.94 26.30
CA THR A 68 -27.27 15.89 26.86
C THR A 68 -27.53 14.61 27.66
N PHE A 69 -26.92 13.48 27.25
CA PHE A 69 -26.93 12.23 28.02
C PHE A 69 -26.20 12.37 29.36
N ILE A 70 -25.05 13.03 29.37
CA ILE A 70 -24.30 13.31 30.61
C ILE A 70 -25.14 14.21 31.52
N GLU A 71 -25.69 15.31 31.01
CA GLU A 71 -26.49 16.25 31.81
C GLU A 71 -27.74 15.59 32.42
N SER A 72 -28.48 14.81 31.61
CA SER A 72 -29.70 14.15 32.06
C SER A 72 -29.45 13.05 33.10
N ASN A 73 -28.35 12.29 32.98
CA ASN A 73 -28.03 11.22 33.93
C ASN A 73 -27.23 11.70 35.15
N PHE A 74 -26.68 12.92 35.12
CA PHE A 74 -25.92 13.48 36.25
C PHE A 74 -26.79 13.68 37.50
N ALA A 75 -28.08 14.00 37.31
CA ALA A 75 -29.03 14.18 38.40
C ALA A 75 -29.33 12.87 39.16
N SER A 76 -29.27 11.72 38.46
CA SER A 76 -29.58 10.41 39.02
C SER A 76 -28.35 9.71 39.62
N SER A 77 -27.20 9.80 38.93
CA SER A 77 -25.99 9.07 39.33
C SER A 77 -24.71 9.86 38.99
N PRO A 78 -24.35 10.89 39.78
CA PRO A 78 -23.26 11.80 39.44
C PRO A 78 -21.91 11.09 39.31
N VAL A 79 -21.62 10.12 40.18
CA VAL A 79 -20.34 9.38 40.16
C VAL A 79 -20.20 8.51 38.92
N ALA A 80 -21.24 7.74 38.57
CA ALA A 80 -21.21 6.85 37.40
C ALA A 80 -21.10 7.64 36.09
N THR A 81 -21.84 8.74 35.98
CA THR A 81 -21.83 9.58 34.79
C THR A 81 -20.51 10.34 34.62
N SER A 82 -19.88 10.80 35.72
CA SER A 82 -18.53 11.38 35.66
C SER A 82 -17.47 10.39 35.17
N VAL A 83 -17.50 9.14 35.65
CA VAL A 83 -16.59 8.10 35.18
C VAL A 83 -16.81 7.81 33.70
N LEU A 84 -18.07 7.69 33.27
CA LEU A 84 -18.41 7.47 31.86
C LEU A 84 -17.93 8.62 30.96
N GLY A 85 -18.14 9.87 31.38
CA GLY A 85 -17.67 11.06 30.66
C GLY A 85 -16.14 11.10 30.54
N ALA A 86 -15.42 10.72 31.60
CA ALA A 86 -13.96 10.64 31.56
C ALA A 86 -13.47 9.57 30.57
N VAL A 87 -14.07 8.39 30.57
CA VAL A 87 -13.74 7.31 29.62
C VAL A 87 -14.02 7.72 28.18
N LEU A 88 -15.18 8.35 27.93
CA LEU A 88 -15.55 8.89 26.63
C LEU A 88 -14.55 9.95 26.15
N GLY A 89 -14.16 10.87 27.03
CA GLY A 89 -13.18 11.91 26.73
C GLY A 89 -11.82 11.35 26.32
N VAL A 90 -11.32 10.34 27.06
CA VAL A 90 -10.07 9.64 26.71
C VAL A 90 -10.19 8.94 25.36
N PHE A 91 -11.31 8.29 25.09
CA PHE A 91 -11.56 7.61 23.82
C PHE A 91 -11.57 8.59 22.63
N VAL A 92 -12.31 9.69 22.73
CA VAL A 92 -12.38 10.73 21.69
C VAL A 92 -11.01 11.37 21.46
N LEU A 93 -10.24 11.63 22.52
CA LEU A 93 -8.89 12.16 22.42
C LEU A 93 -7.96 11.18 21.70
N SER A 94 -8.03 9.88 22.03
CA SER A 94 -7.23 8.84 21.39
C SER A 94 -7.52 8.76 19.88
N ILE A 95 -8.79 8.71 19.49
CA ILE A 95 -9.17 8.71 18.07
C ILE A 95 -8.69 9.98 17.37
N SER A 96 -8.93 11.14 17.97
CA SER A 96 -8.56 12.43 17.39
C SER A 96 -7.05 12.53 17.16
N THR A 97 -6.25 12.12 18.13
CA THR A 97 -4.78 12.14 18.01
C THR A 97 -4.28 11.17 16.93
N MET A 98 -4.90 9.99 16.80
CA MET A 98 -4.58 9.01 15.76
C MET A 98 -4.91 9.53 14.36
N THR A 99 -6.13 10.03 14.15
CA THR A 99 -6.58 10.60 12.87
C THR A 99 -5.75 11.81 12.47
N LEU A 100 -5.42 12.71 13.40
CA LEU A 100 -4.56 13.86 13.12
C LEU A 100 -3.13 13.45 12.77
N GLY A 101 -2.60 12.41 13.42
CA GLY A 101 -1.29 11.84 13.11
C GLY A 101 -1.23 11.32 11.68
N GLU A 102 -2.28 10.61 11.26
CA GLU A 102 -2.40 10.04 9.93
C GLU A 102 -2.54 11.12 8.85
N VAL A 103 -3.42 12.12 9.05
CA VAL A 103 -3.59 13.26 8.13
C VAL A 103 -2.27 14.03 7.97
N ARG A 104 -1.53 14.26 9.05
CA ARG A 104 -0.20 14.88 8.98
C ARG A 104 0.78 14.00 8.20
N GLY A 105 0.72 12.68 8.38
CA GLY A 105 1.50 11.71 7.62
C GLY A 105 1.25 11.81 6.12
N TYR A 106 -0.03 11.78 5.71
CA TYR A 106 -0.41 11.93 4.31
C TYR A 106 0.07 13.26 3.70
N ARG A 107 -0.08 14.38 4.42
CA ARG A 107 0.40 15.69 3.94
C ARG A 107 1.91 15.71 3.71
N LYS A 108 2.69 15.06 4.59
CA LYS A 108 4.14 14.91 4.40
C LYS A 108 4.46 14.10 3.14
N VAL A 109 3.78 12.97 2.92
CA VAL A 109 3.98 12.11 1.73
C VAL A 109 3.66 12.87 0.43
N THR A 110 2.56 13.63 0.39
CA THR A 110 2.17 14.41 -0.79
C THR A 110 3.23 15.44 -1.17
N GLN A 111 3.89 16.06 -0.18
CA GLN A 111 5.00 16.99 -0.44
C GLN A 111 6.21 16.28 -1.11
N PHE A 112 6.48 15.03 -0.75
CA PHE A 112 7.59 14.26 -1.33
C PHE A 112 7.30 13.74 -2.75
N ILE A 113 6.04 13.45 -3.09
CA ILE A 113 5.67 12.98 -4.43
C ILE A 113 5.96 14.03 -5.51
N HIS A 114 5.75 15.31 -5.20
CA HIS A 114 5.92 16.41 -6.15
C HIS A 114 7.37 16.89 -6.32
N ARG A 115 8.30 16.46 -5.45
CA ARG A 115 9.72 16.88 -5.48
C ARG A 115 10.66 15.85 -6.11
N ARG A 116 10.13 14.88 -6.86
CA ARG A 116 10.96 13.87 -7.53
C ARG A 116 11.86 14.52 -8.58
N PRO A 117 13.19 14.33 -8.51
CA PRO A 117 14.09 14.83 -9.54
C PRO A 117 13.73 14.17 -10.87
N LYS A 118 13.60 14.96 -11.93
CA LYS A 118 13.37 14.45 -13.28
C LYS A 118 14.67 13.88 -13.82
N LEU A 119 14.89 12.60 -13.53
CA LEU A 119 16.12 11.85 -13.87
C LEU A 119 16.49 11.95 -15.36
N SER A 120 15.49 12.03 -16.25
CA SER A 120 15.69 12.20 -17.70
C SER A 120 16.22 13.58 -18.10
N GLU A 121 15.91 14.63 -17.34
CA GLU A 121 16.45 15.98 -17.58
C GLU A 121 17.89 16.08 -17.04
N LEU A 122 18.17 15.45 -15.90
CA LEU A 122 19.50 15.38 -15.30
C LEU A 122 20.50 14.59 -16.16
N ALA A 123 20.07 13.49 -16.78
CA ALA A 123 20.91 12.70 -17.68
C ALA A 123 21.30 13.43 -18.98
N ARG A 124 20.57 14.47 -19.39
CA ARG A 124 20.80 15.22 -20.63
C ARG A 124 21.76 16.40 -20.50
N ASN A 125 21.86 17.01 -19.31
CA ASN A 125 22.60 18.27 -19.13
C ASN A 125 24.12 18.09 -18.95
N ASP A 126 24.62 16.85 -18.91
CA ASP A 126 26.03 16.43 -18.70
C ASP A 126 26.80 17.12 -17.54
N ALA A 127 26.10 17.87 -16.69
CA ALA A 127 26.62 18.54 -15.52
C ALA A 127 26.65 17.56 -14.34
N ARG A 128 27.80 16.89 -14.16
CA ARG A 128 28.01 15.89 -13.11
C ARG A 128 27.71 16.41 -11.71
N GLN A 129 28.29 17.56 -11.34
CA GLN A 129 28.12 18.13 -10.00
C GLN A 129 26.66 18.51 -9.73
N ALA A 130 26.00 19.17 -10.68
CA ALA A 130 24.57 19.48 -10.57
C ALA A 130 23.71 18.21 -10.42
N THR A 131 24.10 17.10 -11.07
CA THR A 131 23.42 15.81 -10.94
C THR A 131 23.59 15.23 -9.54
N LEU A 132 24.80 15.27 -8.98
CA LEU A 132 25.07 14.81 -7.62
C LEU A 132 24.35 15.67 -6.58
N ASP A 133 24.37 16.99 -6.73
CA ASP A 133 23.69 17.92 -5.84
C ASP A 133 22.17 17.70 -5.82
N ALA A 134 21.57 17.50 -6.99
CA ALA A 134 20.15 17.19 -7.11
C ALA A 134 19.78 15.84 -6.46
N LEU A 135 20.63 14.82 -6.65
CA LEU A 135 20.44 13.50 -6.03
C LEU A 135 20.65 13.54 -4.51
N GLN A 136 21.62 14.31 -4.03
CA GLN A 136 21.87 14.53 -2.61
C GLN A 136 20.74 15.31 -1.95
N LEU A 137 20.21 16.34 -2.61
CA LEU A 137 19.04 17.07 -2.15
C LEU A 137 17.82 16.15 -2.01
N HIS A 138 17.60 15.26 -2.98
CA HIS A 138 16.55 14.27 -2.89
C HIS A 138 16.80 13.26 -1.75
N ALA A 139 18.03 12.80 -1.58
CA ALA A 139 18.38 11.85 -0.51
C ALA A 139 18.30 12.45 0.90
N SER A 140 18.51 13.76 1.06
CA SER A 140 18.34 14.45 2.35
C SER A 140 16.91 14.39 2.90
N GLN A 141 15.94 14.06 2.03
CA GLN A 141 14.53 13.93 2.39
C GLN A 141 14.19 12.53 2.92
N PHE A 142 15.11 11.57 2.84
CA PHE A 142 14.88 10.23 3.34
C PHE A 142 14.85 10.22 4.87
N THR A 143 13.87 9.52 5.43
CA THR A 143 13.79 9.29 6.87
C THR A 143 15.02 8.53 7.35
N ARG A 144 15.54 8.91 8.51
CA ARG A 144 16.68 8.26 9.16
C ARG A 144 16.40 6.76 9.37
N HIS A 145 17.40 5.93 9.09
CA HIS A 145 17.37 4.47 9.11
C HIS A 145 16.37 3.82 8.13
N SER A 146 15.82 4.57 7.18
CA SER A 146 14.94 4.00 6.16
C SER A 146 15.71 3.12 5.18
N TYR A 147 14.99 2.18 4.56
CA TYR A 147 15.54 1.35 3.48
C TYR A 147 16.08 2.20 2.31
N ALA A 148 15.43 3.33 2.02
CA ALA A 148 15.88 4.28 0.99
C ALA A 148 17.24 4.91 1.32
N GLU A 149 17.47 5.28 2.59
CA GLU A 149 18.77 5.78 3.04
C GLU A 149 19.87 4.73 2.89
N GLN A 150 19.59 3.47 3.24
CA GLN A 150 20.55 2.37 3.10
C GLN A 150 20.93 2.13 1.64
N CYS A 151 19.93 2.11 0.73
CA CYS A 151 20.17 2.04 -0.71
C CYS A 151 21.01 3.21 -1.21
N TYR A 152 20.75 4.43 -0.73
CA TYR A 152 21.51 5.61 -1.11
C TYR A 152 22.97 5.56 -0.63
N LYS A 153 23.21 5.13 0.62
CA LYS A 153 24.57 4.92 1.14
C LYS A 153 25.37 3.92 0.30
N ARG A 154 24.72 2.84 -0.15
CA ARG A 154 25.33 1.87 -1.05
C ARG A 154 25.66 2.49 -2.41
N PHE A 155 24.75 3.28 -2.97
CA PHE A 155 24.98 4.02 -4.21
C PHE A 155 26.17 4.98 -4.11
N THR A 156 26.27 5.76 -3.03
CA THR A 156 27.41 6.68 -2.83
C THR A 156 28.75 5.95 -2.71
N GLY A 157 28.77 4.74 -2.15
CA GLY A 157 29.98 3.92 -2.06
C GLY A 157 30.44 3.30 -3.39
N LEU A 158 29.56 3.25 -4.41
CA LEU A 158 29.87 2.73 -5.74
C LEU A 158 30.34 3.83 -6.71
N LEU A 159 30.26 5.10 -6.29
CA LEU A 159 30.47 6.25 -7.15
C LEU A 159 31.96 6.53 -7.36
N LYS A 160 32.43 6.40 -8.61
CA LYS A 160 33.80 6.71 -9.02
C LYS A 160 33.94 8.09 -9.68
N ALA A 161 35.18 8.60 -9.73
CA ALA A 161 35.53 9.88 -10.33
C ALA A 161 35.29 9.95 -11.85
N ASP A 162 35.16 8.81 -12.53
CA ASP A 162 35.13 8.75 -14.00
C ASP A 162 33.72 8.63 -14.59
N HIS A 163 32.68 8.51 -13.75
CA HIS A 163 31.31 8.35 -14.25
C HIS A 163 30.75 9.62 -14.90
N SER A 164 30.10 9.42 -16.04
CA SER A 164 29.29 10.45 -16.71
C SER A 164 27.98 10.71 -15.95
N SER A 165 27.34 11.84 -16.24
CA SER A 165 26.05 12.20 -15.60
C SER A 165 24.96 11.17 -15.91
N ALA A 166 24.95 10.61 -17.12
CA ALA A 166 24.02 9.57 -17.53
C ALA A 166 24.24 8.24 -16.76
N GLU A 167 25.49 7.84 -16.58
CA GLU A 167 25.84 6.65 -15.79
C GLU A 167 25.45 6.80 -14.33
N ILE A 168 25.67 7.98 -13.73
CA ILE A 168 25.28 8.27 -12.35
C ILE A 168 23.76 8.14 -12.17
N VAL A 169 22.97 8.64 -13.12
CA VAL A 169 21.51 8.54 -13.10
C VAL A 169 21.05 7.09 -13.24
N GLU A 170 21.64 6.32 -14.15
CA GLU A 170 21.26 4.91 -14.34
C GLU A 170 21.64 4.06 -13.12
N MET A 171 22.82 4.31 -12.55
CA MET A 171 23.25 3.69 -11.30
C MET A 171 22.28 4.04 -10.15
N TYR A 172 21.86 5.30 -10.03
CA TYR A 172 20.86 5.69 -9.04
C TYR A 172 19.52 4.97 -9.27
N ARG A 173 19.10 4.79 -10.53
CA ARG A 173 17.88 4.04 -10.88
C ARG A 173 17.98 2.58 -10.42
N GLN A 174 19.10 1.92 -10.68
CA GLN A 174 19.31 0.51 -10.39
C GLN A 174 19.48 0.24 -8.88
N PHE A 175 20.26 1.07 -8.18
CA PHE A 175 20.62 0.82 -6.78
C PHE A 175 19.69 1.49 -5.76
N VAL A 176 18.92 2.50 -6.16
CA VAL A 176 18.01 3.24 -5.26
C VAL A 176 16.56 3.15 -5.73
N ALA A 177 16.25 3.64 -6.94
CA ALA A 177 14.85 3.83 -7.33
C ALA A 177 14.08 2.50 -7.49
N GLN A 178 14.64 1.52 -8.21
CA GLN A 178 14.02 0.21 -8.40
C GLN A 178 13.86 -0.59 -7.09
N PRO A 179 14.91 -0.78 -6.26
CA PRO A 179 14.77 -1.57 -5.04
C PRO A 179 13.81 -0.92 -4.04
N VAL A 180 13.82 0.42 -3.92
CA VAL A 180 12.87 1.13 -3.05
C VAL A 180 11.43 0.96 -3.55
N LYS A 181 11.21 1.04 -4.88
CA LYS A 181 9.90 0.79 -5.48
C LYS A 181 9.42 -0.64 -5.24
N ALA A 182 10.31 -1.63 -5.42
CA ALA A 182 9.99 -3.04 -5.18
C ALA A 182 9.61 -3.26 -3.71
N LYS A 183 10.39 -2.73 -2.77
CA LYS A 183 10.10 -2.86 -1.33
C LYS A 183 8.79 -2.17 -0.95
N ALA A 184 8.52 -0.98 -1.49
CA ALA A 184 7.26 -0.28 -1.28
C ALA A 184 6.06 -1.11 -1.79
N SER A 185 6.17 -1.73 -2.97
CA SER A 185 5.10 -2.58 -3.51
C SER A 185 4.85 -3.83 -2.67
N GLU A 186 5.90 -4.42 -2.10
CA GLU A 186 5.79 -5.57 -1.19
C GLU A 186 5.06 -5.20 0.10
N VAL A 187 5.43 -4.07 0.72
CA VAL A 187 4.78 -3.56 1.93
C VAL A 187 3.31 -3.25 1.65
N VAL A 188 3.01 -2.53 0.56
CA VAL A 188 1.63 -2.24 0.16
C VAL A 188 0.84 -3.53 -0.07
N LYS A 189 1.41 -4.53 -0.74
CA LYS A 189 0.75 -5.82 -0.95
C LYS A 189 0.47 -6.54 0.37
N LYS A 190 1.42 -6.52 1.32
CA LYS A 190 1.27 -7.13 2.64
C LYS A 190 0.16 -6.45 3.45
N GLU A 191 0.19 -5.12 3.53
CA GLU A 191 -0.84 -4.34 4.22
C GLU A 191 -2.21 -4.49 3.53
N SER A 192 -2.26 -4.51 2.20
CA SER A 192 -3.50 -4.73 1.44
C SER A 192 -4.05 -6.14 1.64
N MET A 193 -3.19 -7.15 1.77
CA MET A 193 -3.62 -8.52 2.06
C MET A 193 -4.13 -8.63 3.50
N ALA A 194 -3.46 -8.00 4.46
CA ALA A 194 -3.92 -7.95 5.85
C ALA A 194 -5.26 -7.22 5.97
N SER A 195 -5.37 -6.00 5.42
CA SER A 195 -6.61 -5.21 5.39
C SER A 195 -7.72 -5.90 4.60
N GLY A 196 -7.41 -6.46 3.43
CA GLY A 196 -8.34 -7.25 2.64
C GLY A 196 -8.87 -8.46 3.42
N SER A 197 -7.98 -9.22 4.08
CA SER A 197 -8.40 -10.35 4.91
C SER A 197 -9.28 -9.93 6.09
N MET A 198 -9.03 -8.77 6.70
CA MET A 198 -9.90 -8.22 7.75
C MET A 198 -11.27 -7.79 7.21
N ALA A 199 -11.34 -7.24 6.00
CA ALA A 199 -12.61 -6.93 5.32
C ALA A 199 -13.37 -8.19 4.86
N PHE A 200 -12.68 -9.32 4.69
CA PHE A 200 -13.24 -10.63 4.38
C PHE A 200 -13.52 -11.50 5.62
N ILE A 201 -13.33 -10.99 6.84
CA ILE A 201 -13.97 -11.54 8.04
C ILE A 201 -15.47 -11.23 7.90
N SER A 202 -16.13 -12.02 7.05
CA SER A 202 -17.57 -12.15 6.85
C SER A 202 -18.35 -10.82 6.68
N PRO A 203 -18.83 -10.49 5.47
CA PRO A 203 -19.83 -9.43 5.29
C PRO A 203 -21.04 -9.56 6.22
N ASN A 204 -21.40 -10.79 6.59
CA ASN A 204 -22.46 -11.08 7.55
C ASN A 204 -22.11 -10.57 8.97
N HIS A 205 -20.85 -10.68 9.38
CA HIS A 205 -20.39 -10.19 10.68
C HIS A 205 -20.31 -8.66 10.71
N LEU A 206 -19.99 -8.00 9.58
CA LEU A 206 -20.00 -6.54 9.47
C LEU A 206 -21.43 -5.98 9.55
N ILE A 207 -22.38 -6.61 8.87
CA ILE A 207 -23.82 -6.28 8.96
C ILE A 207 -24.34 -6.51 10.38
N GLN A 208 -23.96 -7.62 11.03
CA GLN A 208 -24.31 -7.85 12.44
C GLN A 208 -23.69 -6.81 13.38
N SER A 209 -22.44 -6.41 13.16
CA SER A 209 -21.78 -5.37 13.96
C SER A 209 -22.47 -4.01 13.79
N LEU A 210 -22.89 -3.68 12.56
CA LEU A 210 -23.60 -2.44 12.26
C LEU A 210 -25.03 -2.43 12.84
N MET A 211 -25.72 -3.57 12.84
CA MET A 211 -27.02 -3.71 13.48
C MET A 211 -26.95 -3.59 15.00
N ILE A 212 -25.89 -4.11 15.63
CA ILE A 212 -25.67 -3.99 17.08
C ILE A 212 -25.35 -2.53 17.47
N LEU A 213 -24.74 -1.74 16.59
CA LEU A 213 -24.46 -0.33 16.83
C LEU A 213 -25.70 0.58 16.68
N TRP A 214 -26.74 0.12 15.98
CA TRP A 214 -27.98 0.86 15.76
C TRP A 214 -29.05 0.62 16.85
N ILE A 215 -28.85 -0.41 17.69
CA ILE A 215 -29.67 -0.73 18.85
C ILE A 215 -29.06 -0.12 20.11
#